data_AF-A0A6V7ILW7-F1
#
_entry.id   AF-A0A6V7ILW7-F1
#
_cell.length_a   1.000
_cell.length_b   1.000
_cell.length_c   1.000
_cell.angle_alpha   90.00
_cell.angle_beta   90.00
_cell.angle_gamma   90.00
#
_symmetry.space_group_name_H-M   'P 1'
#
loop_
_entity.id
_entity.type
_entity.pdbx_description
1 polymer ?
#
loop_
_entity_poly.entity_id
_entity_poly.type
_entity_poly.pdbx_seq_one_letter_code
_entity_poly.pdbx_strand_id
1 'polypeptide(L)' 'YAYEFGACNRSSIDQNTEAVAIVEDNGGYSGIIPATHELAH' A
#
# COMPACT_ATOMS: atom_id res chain seq x y z
N TYR A 1 2.94 5.49 1.94
CA TYR A 1 2.45 5.94 0.62
C TYR A 1 1.67 4.83 -0.06
N ALA A 2 0.40 5.07 -0.39
CA ALA A 2 -0.50 4.15 -1.10
C ALA A 2 -1.52 4.93 -1.96
N TYR A 3 -2.20 4.24 -2.86
CA TYR A 3 -3.32 4.78 -3.65
C TYR A 3 -4.62 4.67 -2.85
N GLU A 4 -5.42 5.74 -2.82
CA GLU A 4 -6.76 5.68 -2.21
C GLU A 4 -7.68 4.74 -3.00
N PHE A 5 -8.36 3.83 -2.31
CA PHE A 5 -9.25 2.80 -2.89
C PHE A 5 -8.56 1.90 -3.93
N GLY A 6 -7.22 1.80 -3.91
CA GLY A 6 -6.45 0.97 -4.83
C GLY A 6 -6.57 -0.53 -4.57
N ALA A 7 -7.23 -0.92 -3.47
CA ALA A 7 -7.42 -2.31 -3.08
C ALA A 7 -8.07 -3.13 -4.21
N CYS A 8 -7.36 -4.18 -4.64
CA CYS A 8 -7.75 -5.06 -5.75
C CYS A 8 -7.89 -4.37 -7.12
N ASN A 9 -7.45 -3.12 -7.28
CA ASN A 9 -7.46 -2.47 -8.58
C ASN A 9 -6.28 -2.97 -9.44
N ARG A 10 -6.60 -3.80 -10.42
CA ARG A 10 -5.66 -4.31 -11.42
C ARG A 10 -6.21 -4.04 -12.81
N SER A 11 -5.45 -3.28 -13.60
CA SER A 11 -5.79 -3.01 -14.99
C SER A 11 -5.65 -4.27 -15.84
N SER A 12 -6.66 -4.54 -16.65
CA SER A 12 -6.66 -5.66 -17.60
C SER A 12 -5.94 -5.34 -18.92
N ILE A 13 -5.57 -4.08 -19.14
CA ILE A 13 -4.99 -3.58 -20.39
C ILE A 13 -3.46 -3.69 -20.35
N ASP A 14 -2.86 -3.12 -19.30
CA ASP A 14 -1.40 -3.01 -19.13
C ASP A 14 -0.86 -3.86 -17.97
N GLN A 15 -1.74 -4.59 -17.26
CA GLN A 15 -1.40 -5.45 -16.12
C GLN A 15 -0.82 -4.72 -14.91
N ASN A 16 -0.89 -3.39 -14.88
CA ASN A 16 -0.49 -2.61 -13.71
C ASN A 16 -1.51 -2.71 -12.58
N THR A 17 -1.07 -2.45 -11.36
CA THR A 17 -1.92 -2.50 -10.17
C THR A 17 -1.61 -1.35 -9.21
N GLU A 18 -2.68 -0.85 -8.59
CA GLU A 18 -2.62 0.15 -7.52
C GLU A 18 -2.70 -0.49 -6.13
N ALA A 19 -2.85 -1.82 -6.06
CA ALA A 19 -2.91 -2.58 -4.82
C ALA A 19 -1.51 -2.79 -4.20
N VAL A 20 -0.78 -1.69 -4.03
CA VAL A 20 0.59 -1.63 -3.51
C VAL A 20 0.73 -0.49 -2.51
N ALA A 21 1.58 -0.67 -1.52
CA ALA A 21 1.92 0.36 -0.54
C ALA A 21 3.41 0.35 -0.24
N ILE A 22 3.97 1.53 0.04
CA ILE A 22 5.35 1.71 0.50
C ILE A 22 5.32 2.23 1.93
N VAL A 23 6.05 1.57 2.81
CA VAL A 23 6.14 1.86 4.24
C VAL A 23 7.60 2.07 4.60
N GLU A 24 7.89 3.15 5.32
CA GLU A 24 9.23 3.39 5.87
C GLU A 24 9.44 2.56 7.13
N ASP A 25 10.56 1.83 7.19
CA ASP A 25 10.96 1.05 8.36
C ASP A 25 12.02 1.82 9.17
N ASN A 26 11.65 2.20 10.39
CA ASN A 26 12.54 2.86 11.35
C ASN A 26 13.09 1.88 12.41
N GLY A 27 12.98 0.57 12.17
CA GLY A 27 13.43 -0.49 13.05
C GLY A 27 12.40 -0.93 14.10
N GLY A 28 12.60 -2.13 14.65
CA GLY A 28 11.70 -2.73 15.64
C GLY A 28 10.29 -2.97 15.09
N TYR A 29 9.26 -2.53 15.82
CA TYR A 29 7.85 -2.64 15.44
C TYR A 29 7.25 -1.32 14.91
N SER A 30 8.07 -0.30 14.69
CA SER A 30 7.61 1.04 14.31
C SER A 30 6.84 1.06 12.98
N GLY A 31 7.11 0.10 12.08
CA GLY A 31 6.45 -0.04 10.78
C GLY A 31 5.00 -0.54 10.81
N ILE A 32 4.49 -1.08 11.93
CA ILE A 32 3.15 -1.71 11.96
C ILE A 32 2.03 -0.68 11.76
N ILE A 33 2.07 0.43 12.49
CA ILE A 33 1.06 1.49 12.37
C ILE A 33 1.06 2.12 10.98
N PRO A 34 2.20 2.58 10.42
CA PRO A 34 2.20 3.12 9.07
C PRO A 34 1.80 2.06 8.04
N ALA A 35 2.23 0.80 8.15
CA ALA A 35 1.75 -0.24 7.25
C ALA A 35 0.22 -0.41 7.30
N THR A 36 -0.37 -0.35 8.49
CA THR A 36 -1.83 -0.45 8.65
C THR A 36 -2.54 0.80 8.10
N HIS A 37 -1.97 1.98 8.27
CA HIS A 37 -2.47 3.22 7.70
C HIS A 37 -2.50 3.17 6.17
N GLU A 38 -1.42 2.71 5.54
CA GLU A 38 -1.35 2.61 4.08
C GLU A 38 -2.22 1.50 3.48
N LEU A 39 -2.56 0.46 4.26
CA LEU A 39 -3.57 -0.53 3.85
C LEU A 39 -5.01 0.01 3.92
N ALA A 40 -5.24 1.06 4.72
CA ALA A 40 -6.55 1.67 4.89
C ALA A 40 -6.82 2.80 3.87
N HIS A 41 -5.77 3.35 3.26
CA HIS A 41 -5.88 4.13 2.04
C HIS A 41 -6.49 3.25 0.94
#